data_AF-A0A7U5YUU7-F1
#
_entry.id   AF-A0A7U5YUU7-F1
#
_cell.length_a   1.000
_cell.length_b   1.000
_cell.length_c   1.000
_cell.angle_alpha   90.00
_cell.angle_beta   90.00
_cell.angle_gamma   90.00
#
_symmetry.space_group_name_H-M   'P 1'
#
loop_
_entity.id
_entity.type
_entity.pdbx_description
1 polymer ?
#
loop_
_entity_poly.entity_id
_entity_poly.type
_entity_poly.pdbx_seq_one_letter_code
_entity_poly.pdbx_strand_id
1 'polypeptide(L)'
;MNASALLTNPLPAVVIGDDVWQQMVRYSPAPVCETERLQRLIYHAAKALTEARKCDNTVTFGYFCLPPDGSPDTPLWRNLQVTRGEDRIMVSLVR
;
A
#
# COMPACT_ATOMS: atom_id res chain seq x y z
N MET A 1 8.33 5.54 -23.49
CA MET A 1 7.08 6.10 -22.94
C MET A 1 7.01 7.57 -23.32
N ASN A 2 5.90 8.02 -23.92
CA ASN A 2 5.73 9.40 -24.35
C ASN A 2 5.26 10.25 -23.16
N ALA A 3 6.10 11.15 -22.64
CA ALA A 3 5.83 11.91 -21.42
C ALA A 3 4.53 12.76 -21.51
N SER A 4 4.14 13.15 -22.73
CA SER A 4 2.92 13.91 -22.99
C SER A 4 1.62 13.15 -22.67
N ALA A 5 1.65 11.81 -22.59
CA ALA A 5 0.48 11.01 -22.24
C ALA A 5 0.12 11.07 -20.74
N LEU A 6 1.08 11.43 -19.88
CA LEU A 6 0.86 11.62 -18.44
C LEU A 6 0.19 12.97 -18.12
N LEU A 7 0.23 13.92 -19.06
CA LEU A 7 -0.38 15.25 -18.90
C LEU A 7 -1.87 15.25 -19.26
N THR A 8 -2.35 14.27 -20.03
CA THR A 8 -3.76 14.13 -20.42
C THR A 8 -4.54 13.16 -19.53
N ASN A 9 -3.87 12.26 -18.80
CA ASN A 9 -4.43 11.44 -17.73
C ASN A 9 -3.36 11.30 -16.63
N PRO A 10 -3.43 12.12 -15.56
CA PRO A 10 -2.47 11.99 -14.47
C PRO A 10 -2.57 10.60 -13.85
N LEU A 11 -1.42 9.99 -13.57
CA LEU A 11 -1.40 8.75 -12.78
C LEU A 11 -2.04 9.04 -11.42
N PRO A 12 -2.93 8.18 -10.93
CA PRO A 12 -3.58 8.41 -9.64
C PRO A 12 -2.51 8.44 -8.53
N ALA A 13 -2.64 9.40 -7.62
CA ALA A 13 -1.75 9.49 -6.48
C ALA A 13 -1.94 8.27 -5.56
N VAL A 14 -0.85 7.64 -5.12
CA VAL A 14 -0.93 6.58 -4.12
C VAL A 14 -0.86 7.22 -2.73
N VAL A 15 -1.91 7.05 -1.94
CA VAL A 15 -2.05 7.58 -0.59
C VAL A 15 -1.96 6.42 0.39
N ILE A 16 -1.01 6.50 1.32
CA ILE A 16 -0.86 5.53 2.40
C ILE A 16 -1.44 6.15 3.67
N GLY A 17 -2.42 5.49 4.30
CA GLY A 17 -2.97 5.95 5.58
C GLY A 17 -1.90 6.02 6.67
N ASP A 18 -2.03 6.96 7.60
CA ASP A 18 -1.04 7.17 8.67
C ASP A 18 -0.83 5.92 9.53
N ASP A 19 -1.91 5.20 9.83
CA ASP A 19 -1.89 3.92 10.53
C ASP A 19 -1.11 2.85 9.76
N VAL A 20 -1.34 2.74 8.46
CA VAL A 20 -0.59 1.84 7.58
C VAL A 20 0.88 2.27 7.50
N TRP A 21 1.16 3.56 7.41
CA TRP A 21 2.53 4.07 7.40
C TRP A 21 3.28 3.68 8.66
N GLN A 22 2.70 3.96 9.83
CA GLN A 22 3.34 3.65 11.12
C GLN A 22 3.54 2.16 11.33
N GLN A 23 2.66 1.31 10.83
CA GLN A 23 2.75 -0.12 11.07
C GLN A 23 3.56 -0.86 10.00
N MET A 24 3.37 -0.52 8.72
CA MET A 24 3.86 -1.31 7.58
C MET A 24 5.10 -0.71 6.92
N VAL A 25 5.25 0.63 6.93
CA VAL A 25 6.37 1.30 6.26
C VAL A 25 7.49 1.60 7.24
N ARG A 26 7.18 2.29 8.34
CA ARG A 26 8.16 2.67 9.36
C ARG A 26 8.83 1.42 9.93
N TYR A 27 10.15 1.49 10.12
CA TYR A 27 10.93 0.41 10.70
C TYR A 27 12.12 0.94 11.50
N SER A 28 11.88 1.17 12.79
CA SER A 28 12.88 1.75 13.68
C SER A 28 14.16 0.90 13.87
N PRO A 29 14.13 -0.44 13.84
CA PRO A 29 15.35 -1.26 13.90
C PRO A 29 16.30 -1.05 12.71
N ALA A 30 15.78 -0.74 11.52
CA ALA A 30 16.59 -0.48 10.34
C ALA A 30 15.86 0.48 9.35
N PRO A 31 15.92 1.80 9.59
CA PRO A 31 15.18 2.79 8.77
C PRO A 31 15.57 2.79 7.29
N VAL A 32 16.77 2.33 6.96
CA VAL A 32 17.22 2.15 5.56
C VAL A 32 16.32 1.20 4.75
N CYS A 33 15.58 0.31 5.42
CA CYS A 33 14.65 -0.63 4.79
C CYS A 33 13.26 -0.02 4.51
N GLU A 34 12.93 1.18 5.01
CA GLU A 34 11.58 1.75 4.88
C GLU A 34 11.18 1.99 3.43
N THR A 35 12.13 2.38 2.57
CA THR A 35 11.89 2.52 1.12
C THR A 35 11.49 1.20 0.48
N GLU A 36 12.17 0.09 0.81
CA GLU A 36 11.83 -1.24 0.30
C GLU A 36 10.44 -1.67 0.82
N ARG A 37 10.16 -1.43 2.11
CA ARG A 37 8.87 -1.72 2.72
C ARG A 37 7.73 -0.98 2.02
N LEU A 38 7.91 0.31 1.74
CA LEU A 38 6.96 1.12 0.97
C LEU A 38 6.74 0.57 -0.45
N GLN A 39 7.83 0.27 -1.17
CA GLN A 39 7.75 -0.27 -2.52
C GLN A 39 6.99 -1.61 -2.56
N ARG A 40 7.26 -2.51 -1.61
CA ARG A 40 6.56 -3.79 -1.49
C ARG A 40 5.08 -3.58 -1.16
N LEU A 41 4.76 -2.69 -0.23
CA LEU A 41 3.38 -2.34 0.09
C LEU A 41 2.62 -1.85 -1.15
N ILE A 42 3.19 -0.92 -1.91
CA ILE A 42 2.61 -0.39 -3.16
C ILE A 42 2.42 -1.50 -4.19
N TYR A 43 3.43 -2.37 -4.36
CA TYR A 43 3.36 -3.50 -5.28
C TYR A 43 2.19 -4.43 -4.94
N HIS A 44 2.02 -4.80 -3.67
CA HIS A 44 0.94 -5.68 -3.24
C HIS A 44 -0.44 -5.03 -3.38
N ALA A 45 -0.57 -3.74 -3.07
CA ALA A 45 -1.81 -3.00 -3.28
C ALA A 45 -2.17 -2.91 -4.77
N ALA A 46 -1.20 -2.62 -5.64
CA ALA A 46 -1.40 -2.59 -7.08
C ALA A 46 -1.80 -3.98 -7.61
N LYS A 47 -1.14 -5.04 -7.15
CA LYS A 47 -1.48 -6.43 -7.50
C LYS A 47 -2.93 -6.76 -7.11
N ALA A 48 -3.35 -6.42 -5.88
CA ALA A 48 -4.72 -6.62 -5.43
C ALA A 48 -5.74 -5.91 -6.34
N LEU A 49 -5.46 -4.66 -6.74
CA LEU A 49 -6.30 -3.94 -7.70
C LEU A 49 -6.34 -4.57 -9.10
N THR A 50 -5.24 -5.17 -9.56
CA THR A 50 -5.23 -5.85 -10.87
C THR A 50 -6.01 -7.15 -10.89
N GLU A 51 -6.10 -7.82 -9.74
CA GLU A 51 -6.85 -9.08 -9.56
C GLU A 51 -8.34 -8.84 -9.24
N ALA A 52 -8.71 -7.61 -8.93
CA ALA A 52 -10.07 -7.19 -8.62
C ALA A 52 -11.01 -7.29 -9.82
N ARG A 53 -12.32 -7.48 -9.58
CA ARG A 53 -13.32 -7.34 -10.65
C ARG A 53 -13.39 -5.86 -11.06
N LYS A 54 -13.71 -5.59 -12.32
CA LYS A 54 -13.76 -4.21 -12.86
C LYS A 54 -14.64 -3.23 -12.08
N CYS A 55 -15.64 -3.73 -11.34
CA CYS A 55 -16.57 -2.92 -10.55
C CYS A 55 -16.15 -2.76 -9.07
N ASP A 56 -15.12 -3.48 -8.62
CA ASP A 56 -14.69 -3.45 -7.23
C ASP A 56 -13.76 -2.26 -7.03
N ASN A 57 -14.30 -1.17 -6.48
CA ASN A 57 -13.51 0.02 -6.16
C ASN A 57 -12.71 -0.16 -4.87
N THR A 58 -13.03 -1.14 -4.03
CA THR A 58 -12.29 -1.46 -2.79
C THR A 58 -12.04 -2.96 -2.73
N VAL A 59 -10.80 -3.33 -2.43
CA VAL A 59 -10.33 -4.72 -2.44
C VAL A 59 -9.51 -4.94 -1.19
N THR A 60 -9.76 -6.04 -0.49
CA THR A 60 -8.97 -6.45 0.66
C THR A 60 -7.83 -7.38 0.22
N PHE A 61 -6.68 -7.26 0.87
CA PHE A 61 -5.54 -8.13 0.63
C PHE A 61 -4.76 -8.37 1.91
N GLY A 62 -4.19 -9.57 2.02
CA GLY A 62 -3.26 -9.90 3.09
C GLY A 62 -1.86 -9.40 2.78
N TYR A 63 -1.18 -8.89 3.81
CA TYR A 63 0.17 -8.37 3.70
C TYR A 63 1.03 -8.87 4.87
N PHE A 64 2.16 -9.47 4.52
CA PHE A 64 3.17 -9.90 5.49
C PHE A 64 4.21 -8.79 5.68
N CYS A 65 4.45 -8.40 6.93
CA CYS A 65 5.45 -7.39 7.26
C CYS A 65 6.05 -7.63 8.64
N LEU A 66 7.33 -7.28 8.81
CA LEU A 66 7.92 -7.23 10.14
C LEU A 66 7.32 -6.06 10.94
N PRO A 67 7.11 -6.21 12.25
CA PRO A 67 6.58 -5.14 13.08
C PRO A 67 7.47 -3.89 13.04
N PRO A 68 6.90 -2.69 13.18
CA PRO A 68 7.65 -1.44 13.04
C PRO A 68 8.74 -1.26 14.12
N ASP A 69 8.54 -1.89 15.27
CA ASP A 69 9.45 -1.93 16.41
C ASP A 69 10.31 -3.20 16.47
N GLY A 70 10.08 -4.17 15.58
CA GLY A 70 10.74 -5.48 15.59
C GLY A 70 10.27 -6.41 16.71
N SER A 71 9.16 -6.10 17.41
CA SER A 71 8.64 -6.94 18.48
C SER A 71 8.19 -8.31 17.97
N PRO A 72 8.61 -9.43 18.59
CA PRO A 72 8.19 -10.77 18.16
C PRO A 72 6.71 -11.06 18.48
N ASP A 73 6.09 -10.28 19.36
CA ASP A 73 4.70 -10.49 19.81
C ASP A 73 3.66 -9.84 18.89
N THR A 74 4.12 -8.99 17.96
CA THR A 74 3.22 -8.32 17.02
C THR A 74 2.96 -9.22 15.81
N PRO A 75 1.68 -9.50 15.44
CA PRO A 75 1.39 -10.38 14.32
C PRO A 75 1.97 -9.87 13.00
N LEU A 76 2.62 -10.76 12.27
CA LEU A 76 3.29 -10.47 10.99
C LEU A 76 2.32 -10.30 9.82
N TRP A 77 1.13 -10.89 9.93
CA TRP A 77 0.09 -10.82 8.91
C TRP A 77 -0.90 -9.70 9.23
N ARG A 78 -1.17 -8.85 8.24
CA ARG A 78 -2.19 -7.80 8.32
C ARG A 78 -3.14 -7.88 7.15
N ASN A 79 -4.41 -7.60 7.42
CA ASN A 79 -5.40 -7.38 6.39
C ASN A 79 -5.45 -5.88 6.10
N LEU A 80 -5.17 -5.53 4.86
CA LEU A 80 -5.24 -4.18 4.33
C LEU A 80 -6.34 -4.12 3.29
N GLN A 81 -6.75 -2.90 2.96
CA GLN A 81 -7.60 -2.64 1.82
C GLN A 81 -6.96 -1.58 0.93
N VAL A 82 -7.21 -1.71 -0.36
CA VAL A 82 -6.87 -0.73 -1.37
C VAL A 82 -8.16 -0.24 -2.03
N THR A 83 -8.34 1.09 -2.07
CA THR A 83 -9.50 1.74 -2.66
C THR A 83 -9.08 2.60 -3.83
N ARG A 84 -9.68 2.37 -5.00
CA ARG A 84 -9.53 3.20 -6.20
C ARG A 84 -10.57 4.32 -6.18
N GLY A 85 -10.12 5.57 -6.12
CA GLY A 85 -10.91 6.78 -6.37
C GLY A 85 -10.65 7.36 -7.76
N GLU A 86 -11.22 8.52 -8.04
CA GLU A 86 -11.09 9.21 -9.34
C GLU A 86 -9.65 9.67 -9.61
N ASP A 87 -8.96 10.20 -8.59
CA ASP A 87 -7.63 10.81 -8.69
C ASP A 87 -6.57 10.12 -7.81
N ARG A 88 -6.97 9.13 -7.01
CA ARG A 88 -6.12 8.52 -5.98
C ARG A 88 -6.38 7.03 -5.78
N ILE A 89 -5.35 6.34 -5.32
CA ILE A 89 -5.41 4.97 -4.81
C ILE A 89 -5.04 5.05 -3.33
N MET A 90 -5.96 4.69 -2.44
CA MET A 90 -5.75 4.73 -1.00
C MET A 90 -5.46 3.34 -0.45
N VAL A 91 -4.39 3.19 0.31
CA VAL A 91 -4.10 1.99 1.10
C VAL A 91 -4.43 2.28 2.57
N SER A 92 -5.26 1.45 3.18
CA SER A 92 -5.72 1.59 4.57
C SER A 92 -5.82 0.23 5.26
N LEU A 93 -5.93 0.21 6.59
CA LEU A 93 -6.30 -0.99 7.32
C LEU A 93 -7.74 -1.39 6.98
N VAL A 94 -8.03 -2.69 7.00
CA VAL A 94 -9.43 -3.17 6.98
C VAL A 94 -10.09 -2.73 8.30
N ARG A 95 -11.27 -2.12 8.20
CA ARG A 95 -12.11 -1.76 9.35
C ARG A 95 -12.98 -2.92 9.80
#